data_AF-A0A086ZE23-F1
#
_entry.id   AF-A0A086ZE23-F1
#
_cell.length_a   1.000
_cell.length_b   1.000
_cell.length_c   1.000
_cell.angle_alpha   90.00
_cell.angle_beta   90.00
_cell.angle_gamma   90.00
#
_symmetry.space_group_name_H-M   'P 1'
#
loop_
_entity.id
_entity.type
_entity.pdbx_description
1 polymer ?
#
loop_
_entity_poly.entity_id
_entity_poly.type
_entity_poly.pdbx_seq_one_letter_code
_entity_poly.pdbx_strand_id
1 'polypeptide(L)'
;MYISRLALDHFRSWGQLVMDLAPGVNILHGANGLGKTNIVEAVEVLSTGSSHRVSSSLPLVERGQNKATIRANVSDGTDDDAIQDDADSAYSRSNEKKGAVSETDALNDDPDTHRKHGSKPGSSAQPNAQQHEPQDPINGQSTTYEVTIAAHGANRGRINNGNALYMRDIVGRVPSVSFAPDDQSLITADPRARRGFLDQAAALLDPQYSPIASEFNKIAKQRVALLKQLGAREESLDERQTALSGLEVWTGQFIKAGVKLTRARRELVNRLARHFGQIYDRLAGAEQHADLSYEPSFDEVLESDAPEPEISRHFQRLYAGEVARGRNLIGPHRDELTISLEGAPAKEFASNGEMWTLALALKMALYYEVSSVVGTKPIIILDDVFAQLDDARRSQILDFALAQDQVLLTVASLGDVPSRIMKERNVNAIDVAGLKTEVTDENEALVAQLRNVLGSDAHAAQGEVTDRGGQINVSHNFSPFKREVGNSGNAKGPLDGNAAVSDGSDKEQDKSNTGFDAAGQGGSVRANESDNARSSRPQAGRNDAEEPHDGLGAPGATGDKGAVE
;
A
#
# COMPACT_ATOMS: atom_id res chain seq x y z
N MET A 1 14.08 -12.93 7.18
CA MET A 1 13.66 -11.69 7.89
C MET A 1 12.24 -11.93 8.38
N TYR A 2 11.90 -11.55 9.62
CA TYR A 2 10.54 -11.70 10.16
C TYR A 2 10.21 -10.60 11.19
N ILE A 3 8.93 -10.26 11.37
CA ILE A 3 8.48 -9.46 12.52
C ILE A 3 8.46 -10.38 13.74
N SER A 4 9.23 -10.04 14.78
CA SER A 4 9.28 -10.78 16.04
C SER A 4 8.26 -10.28 17.07
N ARG A 5 7.94 -8.98 17.06
CA ARG A 5 6.93 -8.36 17.92
C ARG A 5 6.19 -7.24 17.17
N LEU A 6 4.87 -7.21 17.29
CA LEU A 6 4.01 -6.15 16.75
C LEU A 6 3.27 -5.46 17.90
N ALA A 7 3.21 -4.12 17.83
CA ALA A 7 2.47 -3.30 18.79
C ALA A 7 1.67 -2.21 18.10
N LEU A 8 0.46 -1.96 18.62
CA LEU A 8 -0.49 -0.97 18.14
C LEU A 8 -0.94 -0.08 19.30
N ASP A 9 -1.05 1.22 19.03
CA ASP A 9 -1.64 2.22 19.94
C ASP A 9 -2.67 3.02 19.13
N HIS A 10 -3.94 2.96 19.54
CA HIS A 10 -5.09 3.63 18.92
C HIS A 10 -5.27 3.36 17.40
N PHE A 11 -4.91 2.16 16.92
CA PHE A 11 -5.05 1.76 15.52
C PHE A 11 -6.36 1.00 15.27
N ARG A 12 -7.19 1.47 14.34
CA ARG A 12 -8.47 0.85 13.94
C ARG A 12 -9.40 0.57 15.13
N SER A 13 -9.47 -0.68 15.56
CA SER A 13 -10.30 -1.22 16.64
C SER A 13 -9.48 -1.67 17.87
N TRP A 14 -8.19 -1.34 17.88
CA TRP A 14 -7.23 -1.68 18.91
C TRP A 14 -6.81 -0.39 19.60
N GLY A 15 -7.36 -0.17 20.80
CA GLY A 15 -6.88 0.89 21.68
C GLY A 15 -5.41 0.66 22.02
N GLN A 16 -5.07 -0.56 22.43
CA GLN A 16 -3.69 -1.02 22.64
C GLN A 16 -3.58 -2.51 22.25
N LEU A 17 -2.42 -2.91 21.75
CA LEU A 17 -2.03 -4.30 21.50
C LEU A 17 -0.51 -4.41 21.57
N VAL A 18 0.02 -5.45 22.20
CA VAL A 18 1.35 -5.99 21.92
C VAL A 18 1.19 -7.49 21.73
N MET A 19 1.90 -8.06 20.74
CA MET A 19 1.92 -9.48 20.49
C MET A 19 3.25 -9.91 19.90
N ASP A 20 3.71 -11.09 20.30
CA ASP A 20 4.87 -11.74 19.70
C ASP A 20 4.47 -12.60 18.50
N LEU A 21 5.38 -12.68 17.53
CA LEU A 21 5.22 -13.37 16.26
C LEU A 21 6.46 -14.23 16.02
N ALA A 22 6.24 -15.45 15.53
CA ALA A 22 7.29 -16.42 15.24
C ALA A 22 7.69 -16.38 13.75
N PRO A 23 8.87 -16.90 13.38
CA PRO A 23 9.12 -17.42 12.05
C PRO A 23 8.09 -18.52 11.69
N GLY A 24 7.89 -18.75 10.40
CA GLY A 24 6.86 -19.70 9.91
C GLY A 24 5.45 -19.13 9.99
N VAL A 25 4.47 -19.97 10.31
CA VAL A 25 3.04 -19.64 10.16
C VAL A 25 2.45 -19.16 11.48
N ASN A 26 1.94 -17.92 11.50
CA ASN A 26 1.21 -17.34 12.61
C ASN A 26 -0.29 -17.29 12.26
N ILE A 27 -1.12 -18.02 13.01
CA ILE A 27 -2.56 -18.15 12.75
C ILE A 27 -3.33 -17.30 13.75
N LEU A 28 -3.81 -16.15 13.30
CA LEU A 28 -4.72 -15.26 14.01
C LEU A 28 -6.14 -15.82 13.90
N HIS A 29 -6.64 -16.45 14.96
CA HIS A 29 -7.97 -17.07 14.98
C HIS A 29 -8.94 -16.37 15.94
N GLY A 30 -10.24 -16.59 15.70
CA GLY A 30 -11.32 -16.07 16.54
C GLY A 30 -12.46 -15.46 15.72
N ALA A 31 -13.56 -15.13 16.38
CA ALA A 31 -14.79 -14.65 15.72
C ALA A 31 -14.60 -13.44 14.80
N ASN A 32 -15.53 -13.25 13.86
CA ASN A 32 -15.54 -12.09 12.98
C ASN A 32 -15.85 -10.81 13.75
N GLY A 33 -15.22 -9.70 13.35
CA GLY A 33 -15.29 -8.42 14.08
C GLY A 33 -14.31 -8.27 15.25
N LEU A 34 -13.57 -9.31 15.68
CA LEU A 34 -12.58 -9.17 16.75
C LEU A 34 -11.40 -8.25 16.39
N GLY A 35 -11.10 -8.04 15.10
CA GLY A 35 -10.03 -7.16 14.64
C GLY A 35 -8.82 -7.85 14.03
N LYS A 36 -8.91 -9.14 13.67
CA LYS A 36 -7.85 -9.93 13.01
C LYS A 36 -7.28 -9.22 11.78
N THR A 37 -8.15 -8.84 10.83
CA THR A 37 -7.80 -8.06 9.64
C THR A 37 -7.11 -6.74 9.99
N ASN A 38 -7.46 -6.10 11.11
CA ASN A 38 -6.83 -4.85 11.52
C ASN A 38 -5.39 -5.06 12.03
N ILE A 39 -5.04 -6.26 12.53
CA ILE A 39 -3.66 -6.61 12.90
C ILE A 39 -2.79 -6.74 11.64
N VAL A 40 -3.24 -7.53 10.66
CA VAL A 40 -2.48 -7.72 9.41
C VAL A 40 -2.47 -6.46 8.53
N GLU A 41 -3.53 -5.65 8.56
CA GLU A 41 -3.56 -4.32 7.92
C GLU A 41 -2.50 -3.38 8.51
N ALA A 42 -2.17 -3.47 9.80
CA ALA A 42 -1.09 -2.65 10.37
C ALA A 42 0.28 -3.03 9.78
N VAL A 43 0.53 -4.32 9.54
CA VAL A 43 1.74 -4.80 8.86
C VAL A 43 1.77 -4.33 7.40
N GLU A 44 0.64 -4.37 6.69
CA GLU A 44 0.54 -3.83 5.33
C GLU A 44 0.78 -2.30 5.26
N VAL A 45 0.28 -1.54 6.23
CA VAL A 45 0.49 -0.08 6.30
C VAL A 45 1.97 0.24 6.58
N LEU A 46 2.62 -0.52 7.46
CA LEU A 46 4.06 -0.40 7.73
C LEU A 46 4.90 -0.70 6.48
N SER A 47 4.50 -1.74 5.74
CA SER A 47 5.13 -2.20 4.50
C SER A 47 4.98 -1.19 3.35
N THR A 48 3.74 -0.82 3.00
CA THR A 48 3.38 -0.13 1.75
C THR A 48 3.18 1.39 1.89
N GLY A 49 2.99 1.90 3.11
CA GLY A 49 2.66 3.30 3.35
C GLY A 49 1.16 3.62 3.36
N SER A 50 0.30 2.65 3.05
CA SER A 50 -1.14 2.84 2.87
C SER A 50 -1.93 1.57 3.23
N SER A 51 -3.26 1.65 3.17
CA SER A 51 -4.15 0.50 3.33
C SER A 51 -4.89 0.25 2.01
N HIS A 52 -5.01 -1.01 1.58
CA HIS A 52 -5.91 -1.36 0.47
C HIS A 52 -7.39 -1.07 0.79
N ARG A 53 -7.78 -1.13 2.07
CA ARG A 53 -9.17 -1.02 2.53
C ARG A 53 -9.68 0.42 2.58
N VAL A 54 -8.80 1.42 2.78
CA VAL A 54 -9.18 2.83 2.94
C VAL A 54 -8.21 3.81 2.28
N SER A 55 -8.75 4.78 1.54
CA SER A 55 -7.98 5.77 0.78
C SER A 55 -7.48 6.98 1.58
N SER A 56 -7.52 6.93 2.92
CA SER A 56 -7.06 8.03 3.79
C SER A 56 -6.64 7.53 5.18
N SER A 57 -5.85 8.34 5.90
CA SER A 57 -5.37 8.01 7.26
C SER A 57 -6.48 7.99 8.33
N LEU A 58 -7.53 8.82 8.20
CA LEU A 58 -8.50 9.03 9.28
C LEU A 58 -9.19 7.71 9.74
N PRO A 59 -9.67 6.81 8.85
CA PRO A 59 -10.26 5.55 9.28
C PRO A 59 -9.28 4.55 9.90
N LEU A 60 -7.96 4.76 9.78
CA LEU A 60 -6.93 3.94 10.42
C LEU A 60 -6.72 4.31 11.90
N VAL A 61 -7.18 5.49 12.30
CA VAL A 61 -7.10 5.98 13.68
C VAL A 61 -8.38 5.62 14.44
N GLU A 62 -8.24 5.17 15.69
CA GLU A 62 -9.37 4.89 16.57
C GLU A 62 -10.27 6.12 16.74
N ARG A 63 -11.58 5.90 16.78
CA ARG A 63 -12.57 6.98 16.83
C ARG A 63 -12.38 7.87 18.06
N GLY A 64 -12.14 9.15 17.82
CA GLY A 64 -11.92 10.16 18.87
C GLY A 64 -10.45 10.43 19.18
N GLN A 65 -9.53 9.66 18.59
CA GLN A 65 -8.09 9.87 18.73
C GLN A 65 -7.54 10.73 17.59
N ASN A 66 -6.47 11.47 17.88
CA ASN A 66 -5.83 12.36 16.90
C ASN A 66 -4.71 11.67 16.09
N LYS A 67 -4.25 10.51 16.55
CA LYS A 67 -3.19 9.70 15.93
C LYS A 67 -3.33 8.23 16.32
N ALA A 68 -2.74 7.37 15.51
CA ALA A 68 -2.45 5.97 15.83
C ALA A 68 -0.95 5.71 15.68
N THR A 69 -0.43 4.69 16.36
CA THR A 69 0.95 4.22 16.20
C THR A 69 0.99 2.74 15.88
N ILE A 70 1.82 2.36 14.91
CA ILE A 70 2.19 0.99 14.60
C ILE A 70 3.69 0.86 14.89
N ARG A 71 4.10 -0.18 15.61
CA ARG A 71 5.50 -0.46 15.90
C ARG A 71 5.76 -1.95 15.68
N ALA A 72 6.81 -2.28 14.95
CA ALA A 72 7.23 -3.66 14.74
C ALA A 72 8.73 -3.79 15.03
N ASN A 73 9.09 -4.82 15.80
CA ASN A 73 10.46 -5.30 15.88
C ASN A 73 10.67 -6.33 14.78
N VAL A 74 11.70 -6.14 13.97
CA VAL A 74 12.05 -7.01 12.85
C VAL A 74 13.42 -7.62 13.11
N SER A 75 13.49 -8.94 13.00
CA SER A 75 14.70 -9.71 13.17
C SER A 75 15.17 -10.23 11.80
N ASP A 76 16.45 -10.03 11.51
CA ASP A 76 17.09 -10.71 10.40
C ASP A 76 17.28 -12.19 10.76
N GLY A 77 16.89 -13.08 9.85
CA GLY A 77 16.75 -14.52 10.12
C GLY A 77 18.08 -15.28 10.05
N THR A 78 19.16 -14.68 10.55
CA THR A 78 20.51 -15.22 10.53
C THR A 78 20.98 -15.47 11.94
N ASP A 79 20.60 -16.61 12.51
CA ASP A 79 21.50 -17.60 13.12
C ASP A 79 20.68 -18.83 13.60
N ASP A 80 21.34 -19.98 13.72
CA ASP A 80 20.89 -21.29 14.23
C ASP A 80 20.02 -22.25 13.40
N ASP A 81 19.65 -21.97 12.14
CA ASP A 81 19.20 -22.99 11.16
C ASP A 81 20.31 -23.38 10.16
N ALA A 82 21.50 -23.64 10.68
CA ALA A 82 22.54 -24.40 9.98
C ALA A 82 22.17 -25.90 9.94
N ILE A 83 21.04 -26.23 9.31
CA ILE A 83 20.67 -27.61 9.02
C ILE A 83 21.63 -28.15 7.97
N GLN A 84 22.58 -28.97 8.42
CA GLN A 84 23.31 -29.90 7.58
C GLN A 84 22.35 -31.01 7.11
N ASP A 85 21.59 -30.77 6.04
CA ASP A 85 20.86 -31.81 5.31
C ASP A 85 21.19 -31.74 3.80
N ASP A 86 22.12 -32.59 3.38
CA ASP A 86 22.14 -33.33 2.11
C ASP A 86 21.80 -32.59 0.80
N ALA A 87 22.52 -31.49 0.53
CA ALA A 87 22.64 -30.89 -0.80
C ALA A 87 23.48 -31.73 -1.79
N ASP A 88 23.25 -33.05 -1.87
CA ASP A 88 23.92 -33.96 -2.84
C ASP A 88 22.98 -35.05 -3.43
N SER A 89 21.66 -35.00 -3.16
CA SER A 89 20.70 -36.03 -3.58
C SER A 89 19.51 -35.50 -4.41
N ALA A 90 19.77 -34.73 -5.48
CA ALA A 90 18.72 -34.38 -6.47
C ALA A 90 19.18 -34.25 -7.93
N TYR A 91 20.44 -33.93 -8.23
CA TYR A 91 20.87 -33.58 -9.60
C TYR A 91 21.59 -34.70 -10.38
N SER A 92 21.79 -35.88 -9.78
CA SER A 92 22.51 -37.02 -10.38
C SER A 92 21.65 -38.30 -10.50
N ARG A 93 20.48 -38.19 -11.15
CA ARG A 93 19.71 -39.35 -11.65
C ARG A 93 19.32 -39.24 -13.12
N SER A 94 20.30 -38.86 -13.94
CA SER A 94 20.17 -38.79 -15.40
C SER A 94 21.45 -39.19 -16.14
N ASN A 95 22.28 -40.09 -15.57
CA ASN A 95 23.43 -40.63 -16.28
C ASN A 95 23.92 -42.03 -15.82
N GLU A 96 23.02 -43.00 -15.70
CA GLU A 96 23.39 -44.43 -15.74
C GLU A 96 23.04 -45.06 -17.10
N LYS A 97 23.94 -44.87 -18.08
CA LYS A 97 24.08 -45.77 -19.25
C LYS A 97 25.37 -45.53 -20.04
N LYS A 98 26.50 -46.09 -19.58
CA LYS A 98 27.60 -46.72 -20.38
C LYS A 98 28.89 -46.90 -19.58
N GLY A 99 29.56 -48.06 -19.75
CA GLY A 99 30.99 -48.28 -19.49
C GLY A 99 31.39 -48.27 -17.99
N ALA A 100 31.55 -49.37 -17.26
CA ALA A 100 32.36 -50.58 -17.47
C ALA A 100 33.88 -50.40 -17.22
N VAL A 101 34.43 -51.36 -16.44
CA VAL A 101 35.83 -51.85 -16.37
C VAL A 101 36.70 -51.43 -15.14
N SER A 102 37.04 -52.46 -14.35
CA SER A 102 38.26 -52.79 -13.57
C SER A 102 38.74 -52.01 -12.32
N GLU A 103 38.94 -52.79 -11.24
CA GLU A 103 40.15 -52.87 -10.36
C GLU A 103 40.46 -51.67 -9.42
N THR A 104 41.00 -51.80 -8.20
CA THR A 104 41.39 -52.92 -7.27
C THR A 104 41.72 -52.29 -5.90
N ASP A 105 41.60 -53.04 -4.79
CA ASP A 105 42.45 -53.01 -3.55
C ASP A 105 42.81 -51.66 -2.85
N ALA A 106 42.96 -51.52 -1.52
CA ALA A 106 42.88 -52.44 -0.38
C ALA A 106 42.74 -51.68 0.98
N LEU A 107 42.30 -52.42 2.00
CA LEU A 107 42.59 -52.36 3.46
C LEU A 107 43.52 -51.25 4.02
N ASN A 108 43.13 -50.61 5.14
CA ASN A 108 43.73 -50.91 6.47
C ASN A 108 43.08 -50.15 7.67
N ASP A 109 43.32 -50.71 8.86
CA ASP A 109 42.78 -50.36 10.19
C ASP A 109 43.48 -49.17 10.91
N ASP A 110 42.68 -48.38 11.66
CA ASP A 110 42.68 -48.18 13.14
C ASP A 110 44.02 -47.83 13.92
N PRO A 111 44.02 -47.46 15.22
CA PRO A 111 43.69 -46.11 15.70
C PRO A 111 44.73 -45.46 16.67
N ASP A 112 44.26 -44.38 17.33
CA ASP A 112 44.58 -43.95 18.71
C ASP A 112 45.74 -42.98 19.00
N THR A 113 45.45 -41.92 19.76
CA THR A 113 46.18 -41.58 21.01
C THR A 113 45.59 -40.36 21.77
N HIS A 114 45.33 -40.54 23.07
CA HIS A 114 44.99 -39.48 24.03
C HIS A 114 46.19 -38.60 24.48
N ARG A 115 45.91 -37.37 24.95
CA ARG A 115 46.56 -36.83 26.18
C ARG A 115 45.81 -35.68 26.89
N LYS A 116 46.03 -35.54 28.20
CA LYS A 116 45.38 -34.61 29.17
C LYS A 116 46.41 -33.74 29.91
N HIS A 117 46.02 -32.54 30.38
CA HIS A 117 46.41 -31.77 31.60
C HIS A 117 45.56 -30.46 31.63
N GLY A 118 45.33 -29.64 32.68
CA GLY A 118 45.81 -29.54 34.08
C GLY A 118 46.51 -28.18 34.34
N SER A 119 46.17 -27.29 35.31
CA SER A 119 45.19 -27.27 36.41
C SER A 119 44.88 -25.82 36.92
N LYS A 120 44.05 -25.64 37.96
CA LYS A 120 43.70 -24.35 38.67
C LYS A 120 44.76 -23.94 39.75
N PRO A 121 44.59 -22.95 40.68
CA PRO A 121 43.54 -21.91 40.91
C PRO A 121 44.03 -20.49 41.33
N GLY A 122 43.11 -19.52 41.56
CA GLY A 122 43.42 -18.32 42.37
C GLY A 122 42.34 -17.22 42.52
N SER A 123 42.06 -16.86 43.79
CA SER A 123 41.38 -15.63 44.28
C SER A 123 39.84 -15.52 44.26
N SER A 124 39.32 -14.71 45.18
CA SER A 124 37.96 -14.73 45.72
C SER A 124 37.38 -13.33 45.97
N ALA A 125 36.14 -13.08 45.56
CA ALA A 125 35.27 -12.04 46.13
C ALA A 125 33.78 -12.31 45.79
N GLN A 126 32.92 -12.24 46.80
CA GLN A 126 31.46 -12.13 46.72
C GLN A 126 30.97 -11.46 48.02
N PRO A 127 29.76 -10.87 48.05
CA PRO A 127 28.90 -10.45 46.95
C PRO A 127 28.60 -8.93 47.02
N ASN A 128 28.03 -8.36 45.95
CA ASN A 128 27.25 -7.13 46.09
C ASN A 128 25.93 -7.30 45.36
N ALA A 129 24.82 -7.05 46.05
CA ALA A 129 23.48 -7.27 45.51
C ALA A 129 23.11 -6.11 44.58
N GLN A 130 22.98 -6.41 43.28
CA GLN A 130 22.37 -5.50 42.31
C GLN A 130 21.12 -6.15 41.71
N GLN A 131 20.14 -5.29 41.46
CA GLN A 131 18.76 -5.68 41.20
C GLN A 131 18.64 -6.35 39.82
N HIS A 132 17.72 -7.30 39.70
CA HIS A 132 17.39 -7.89 38.41
C HIS A 132 16.71 -6.84 37.52
N GLU A 133 17.47 -6.23 36.62
CA GLU A 133 16.92 -5.73 35.37
C GLU A 133 16.41 -6.93 34.55
N PRO A 134 15.22 -6.85 33.91
CA PRO A 134 14.76 -7.90 33.02
C PRO A 134 15.72 -7.98 31.83
N GLN A 135 16.40 -9.11 31.69
CA GLN A 135 17.33 -9.36 30.59
C GLN A 135 16.54 -9.68 29.33
N ASP A 136 16.64 -8.83 28.31
CA ASP A 136 16.09 -9.09 26.97
C ASP A 136 16.61 -10.44 26.42
N PRO A 137 15.75 -11.45 26.22
CA PRO A 137 16.16 -12.71 25.64
C PRO A 137 15.83 -12.71 24.14
N ILE A 138 16.82 -12.37 23.31
CA ILE A 138 17.14 -12.99 22.01
C ILE A 138 18.37 -12.26 21.44
N ASN A 139 19.43 -13.04 21.18
CA ASN A 139 20.75 -12.52 20.82
C ASN A 139 20.88 -12.31 19.30
N GLY A 140 20.05 -11.45 18.73
CA GLY A 140 20.07 -11.06 17.32
C GLY A 140 19.78 -9.56 17.15
N GLN A 141 20.34 -8.94 16.10
CA GLN A 141 20.14 -7.50 15.86
C GLN A 141 18.70 -7.21 15.39
N SER A 142 17.79 -7.00 16.33
CA SER A 142 16.43 -6.56 16.02
C SER A 142 16.41 -5.07 15.66
N THR A 143 15.79 -4.73 14.52
CA THR A 143 15.51 -3.34 14.14
C THR A 143 14.04 -3.02 14.42
N THR A 144 13.78 -1.98 15.20
CA THR A 144 12.43 -1.45 15.41
C THR A 144 12.07 -0.47 14.29
N TYR A 145 10.92 -0.69 13.65
CA TYR A 145 10.25 0.27 12.79
C TYR A 145 8.99 0.79 13.46
N GLU A 146 8.79 2.10 13.45
CA GLU A 146 7.63 2.77 14.04
C GLU A 146 6.99 3.71 13.01
N VAL A 147 5.66 3.77 12.99
CA VAL A 147 4.87 4.67 12.14
C VAL A 147 3.79 5.32 12.96
N THR A 148 3.78 6.66 12.97
CA THR A 148 2.70 7.48 13.51
C THR A 148 1.78 7.91 12.38
N ILE A 149 0.53 7.46 12.43
CA ILE A 149 -0.53 7.84 11.50
C ILE A 149 -1.31 8.99 12.13
N ALA A 150 -1.33 10.15 11.48
CA ALA A 150 -2.09 11.29 11.97
C ALA A 150 -3.52 11.25 11.41
N ALA A 151 -4.53 11.49 12.26
CA ALA A 151 -5.92 11.65 11.80
C ALA A 151 -6.04 12.83 10.82
N HIS A 152 -5.27 13.89 11.09
CA HIS A 152 -5.10 15.07 10.25
C HIS A 152 -3.62 15.45 10.17
N GLY A 153 -3.14 15.82 8.98
CA GLY A 153 -1.74 16.15 8.75
C GLY A 153 -0.99 15.02 8.02
N ALA A 154 0.30 14.87 8.29
CA ALA A 154 1.18 13.97 7.55
C ALA A 154 1.77 12.89 8.47
N ASN A 155 1.68 11.64 8.03
CA ASN A 155 2.25 10.49 8.73
C ASN A 155 3.79 10.65 8.88
N ARG A 156 4.33 10.08 9.97
CA ARG A 156 5.77 10.05 10.30
C ARG A 156 6.17 8.64 10.65
N GLY A 157 7.47 8.37 10.66
CA GLY A 157 7.99 7.12 11.20
C GLY A 157 9.35 7.28 11.86
N ARG A 158 9.85 6.21 12.44
CA ARG A 158 11.18 6.14 13.08
C ARG A 158 11.80 4.77 12.85
N ILE A 159 13.11 4.71 12.97
CA ILE A 159 13.89 3.47 13.05
C ILE A 159 14.66 3.52 14.37
N ASN A 160 14.61 2.45 15.16
CA ASN A 160 15.35 2.28 16.43
C ASN A 160 15.19 3.47 17.41
N ASN A 161 13.95 3.96 17.61
CA ASN A 161 13.63 5.16 18.41
C ASN A 161 14.37 6.45 17.99
N GLY A 162 14.94 6.50 16.79
CA GLY A 162 15.68 7.66 16.28
C GLY A 162 14.80 8.85 15.87
N ASN A 163 15.41 9.82 15.19
CA ASN A 163 14.75 11.02 14.71
C ASN A 163 13.52 10.72 13.84
N ALA A 164 12.54 11.62 13.85
CA ALA A 164 11.35 11.51 13.01
C ALA A 164 11.70 11.56 11.50
N LEU A 165 11.31 10.52 10.78
CA LEU A 165 11.42 10.34 9.34
C LEU A 165 10.06 10.53 8.66
N TYR A 166 10.05 10.63 7.34
CA TYR A 166 8.82 10.59 6.55
C TYR A 166 8.41 9.14 6.28
N MET A 167 7.12 8.91 6.04
CA MET A 167 6.60 7.55 5.78
C MET A 167 7.36 6.83 4.66
N ARG A 168 7.69 7.53 3.57
CA ARG A 168 8.46 7.00 2.43
C ARG A 168 9.86 6.47 2.79
N ASP A 169 10.40 6.85 3.96
CA ASP A 169 11.74 6.41 4.40
C ASP A 169 11.64 5.08 5.20
N ILE A 170 10.42 4.68 5.60
CA ILE A 170 10.05 3.42 6.26
C ILE A 170 9.45 2.39 5.28
N VAL A 171 8.70 2.85 4.28
CA VAL A 171 8.10 1.99 3.24
C VAL A 171 9.17 1.12 2.58
N GLY A 172 8.85 -0.16 2.33
CA GLY A 172 9.78 -1.14 1.75
C GLY A 172 10.84 -1.69 2.73
N ARG A 173 10.94 -1.17 3.97
CA ARG A 173 11.86 -1.71 4.99
C ARG A 173 11.38 -3.00 5.65
N VAL A 174 10.06 -3.18 5.69
CA VAL A 174 9.39 -4.38 6.23
C VAL A 174 8.45 -4.89 5.13
N PRO A 175 9.00 -5.40 4.01
CA PRO A 175 8.18 -5.76 2.84
C PRO A 175 7.20 -6.88 3.19
N SER A 176 5.96 -6.70 2.76
CA SER A 176 4.90 -7.68 2.90
C SER A 176 4.01 -7.71 1.65
N VAL A 177 3.46 -8.87 1.35
CA VAL A 177 2.45 -9.05 0.29
C VAL A 177 1.23 -9.73 0.90
N SER A 178 0.09 -9.01 0.90
CA SER A 178 -1.20 -9.53 1.33
C SER A 178 -1.92 -10.25 0.21
N PHE A 179 -2.69 -11.29 0.55
CA PHE A 179 -3.68 -11.92 -0.30
C PHE A 179 -5.01 -11.86 0.46
N ALA A 180 -6.06 -11.38 -0.21
CA ALA A 180 -7.37 -11.17 0.41
C ALA A 180 -8.53 -11.41 -0.58
N PRO A 181 -9.75 -11.71 -0.09
CA PRO A 181 -11.01 -11.63 -0.83
C PRO A 181 -11.11 -10.54 -1.89
N ASP A 182 -10.70 -9.31 -1.55
CA ASP A 182 -10.89 -8.13 -2.40
C ASP A 182 -9.86 -8.05 -3.55
N ASP A 183 -8.88 -8.95 -3.63
CA ASP A 183 -7.92 -8.98 -4.75
C ASP A 183 -8.59 -9.31 -6.10
N GLN A 184 -9.77 -9.94 -6.11
CA GLN A 184 -10.57 -10.09 -7.34
C GLN A 184 -10.99 -8.73 -7.93
N SER A 185 -10.99 -7.66 -7.13
CA SER A 185 -11.22 -6.28 -7.60
C SER A 185 -10.12 -5.79 -8.56
N LEU A 186 -8.91 -6.34 -8.50
CA LEU A 186 -7.82 -6.00 -9.43
C LEU A 186 -8.23 -6.30 -10.89
N ILE A 187 -8.98 -7.39 -11.11
CA ILE A 187 -9.49 -7.77 -12.43
C ILE A 187 -10.80 -7.05 -12.74
N THR A 188 -11.75 -7.10 -11.81
CA THR A 188 -13.15 -6.70 -12.06
C THR A 188 -13.42 -5.20 -11.94
N ALA A 189 -12.73 -4.50 -11.05
CA ALA A 189 -13.07 -3.12 -10.69
C ALA A 189 -12.60 -2.08 -11.72
N ASP A 190 -12.79 -0.82 -11.35
CA ASP A 190 -12.39 0.33 -12.15
C ASP A 190 -10.87 0.53 -12.21
N PRO A 191 -10.36 1.19 -13.28
CA PRO A 191 -8.95 1.58 -13.44
C PRO A 191 -8.27 2.20 -12.19
N ARG A 192 -9.05 2.79 -11.27
CA ARG A 192 -8.55 3.35 -10.02
C ARG A 192 -7.95 2.28 -9.10
N ALA A 193 -8.55 1.09 -9.00
CA ALA A 193 -8.07 0.03 -8.13
C ALA A 193 -6.69 -0.47 -8.59
N ARG A 194 -6.56 -0.77 -9.89
CA ARG A 194 -5.30 -1.19 -10.51
C ARG A 194 -4.21 -0.12 -10.42
N ARG A 195 -4.52 1.17 -10.62
CA ARG A 195 -3.55 2.26 -10.37
C ARG A 195 -3.13 2.35 -8.90
N GLY A 196 -4.04 2.09 -7.95
CA GLY A 196 -3.71 2.00 -6.52
C GLY A 196 -2.72 0.86 -6.23
N PHE A 197 -2.96 -0.33 -6.80
CA PHE A 197 -2.03 -1.46 -6.75
C PHE A 197 -0.67 -1.10 -7.36
N LEU A 198 -0.62 -0.48 -8.54
CA LEU A 198 0.64 -0.04 -9.15
C LEU A 198 1.38 0.99 -8.28
N ASP A 199 0.65 1.93 -7.67
CA ASP A 199 1.24 2.95 -6.81
C ASP A 199 1.83 2.35 -5.53
N GLN A 200 1.18 1.35 -4.94
CA GLN A 200 1.68 0.59 -3.78
C GLN A 200 2.88 -0.30 -4.13
N ALA A 201 2.77 -1.09 -5.21
CA ALA A 201 3.82 -1.95 -5.70
C ALA A 201 5.09 -1.16 -6.06
N ALA A 202 4.96 -0.02 -6.74
CA ALA A 202 6.10 0.82 -7.07
C ALA A 202 6.71 1.48 -5.83
N ALA A 203 5.91 1.86 -4.82
CA ALA A 203 6.42 2.42 -3.57
C ALA A 203 7.23 1.40 -2.74
N LEU A 204 6.89 0.10 -2.80
CA LEU A 204 7.69 -0.98 -2.19
C LEU A 204 9.05 -1.16 -2.88
N LEU A 205 9.11 -0.96 -4.20
CA LEU A 205 10.27 -1.30 -5.04
C LEU A 205 11.21 -0.10 -5.31
N ASP A 206 10.70 1.12 -5.29
CA ASP A 206 11.47 2.35 -5.53
C ASP A 206 11.04 3.48 -4.56
N PRO A 207 11.89 3.84 -3.59
CA PRO A 207 11.66 4.97 -2.68
C PRO A 207 11.45 6.32 -3.40
N GLN A 208 11.91 6.48 -4.65
CA GLN A 208 11.69 7.69 -5.44
C GLN A 208 10.28 7.77 -6.05
N TYR A 209 9.54 6.66 -6.12
CA TYR A 209 8.21 6.62 -6.73
C TYR A 209 7.20 7.52 -6.01
N SER A 210 7.14 7.43 -4.68
CA SER A 210 6.22 8.23 -3.86
C SER A 210 6.38 9.75 -4.06
N PRO A 211 7.62 10.31 -4.05
CA PRO A 211 7.88 11.67 -4.50
C PRO A 211 7.35 12.01 -5.91
N ILE A 212 7.58 11.14 -6.91
CA ILE A 212 7.14 11.36 -8.30
C ILE A 212 5.61 11.43 -8.40
N ALA A 213 4.91 10.46 -7.80
CA ALA A 213 3.46 10.42 -7.78
C ALA A 213 2.85 11.62 -7.03
N SER A 214 3.47 12.06 -5.93
CA SER A 214 3.03 13.22 -5.15
C SER A 214 3.23 14.54 -5.92
N GLU A 215 4.39 14.71 -6.57
CA GLU A 215 4.71 15.86 -7.43
C GLU A 215 3.68 15.99 -8.57
N PHE A 216 3.45 14.91 -9.32
CA PHE A 216 2.44 14.86 -10.38
C PHE A 216 1.04 15.23 -9.84
N ASN A 217 0.61 14.63 -8.73
CA ASN A 217 -0.69 14.92 -8.14
C ASN A 217 -0.85 16.37 -7.67
N LYS A 218 0.23 17.02 -7.21
CA LYS A 218 0.23 18.45 -6.86
C LYS A 218 0.07 19.32 -8.11
N ILE A 219 0.88 19.07 -9.14
CA ILE A 219 0.83 19.79 -10.43
C ILE A 219 -0.54 19.62 -11.09
N ALA A 220 -1.08 18.40 -11.11
CA ALA A 220 -2.40 18.08 -11.63
C ALA A 220 -3.52 18.92 -11.00
N LYS A 221 -3.48 19.13 -9.67
CA LYS A 221 -4.45 19.95 -8.94
C LYS A 221 -4.34 21.44 -9.27
N GLN A 222 -3.11 21.98 -9.38
CA GLN A 222 -2.89 23.38 -9.75
C GLN A 222 -3.40 23.66 -11.18
N ARG A 223 -3.11 22.77 -12.13
CA ARG A 223 -3.64 22.84 -13.50
C ARG A 223 -5.17 22.82 -13.54
N VAL A 224 -5.81 21.96 -12.74
CA VAL A 224 -7.28 21.89 -12.64
C VAL A 224 -7.90 23.17 -12.06
N ALA A 225 -7.24 23.86 -11.14
CA ALA A 225 -7.71 25.15 -10.64
C ALA A 225 -7.78 26.19 -11.76
N LEU A 226 -6.72 26.31 -12.58
CA LEU A 226 -6.65 27.23 -13.71
C LEU A 226 -7.65 26.89 -14.83
N LEU A 227 -7.89 25.59 -15.12
CA LEU A 227 -8.91 25.17 -16.07
C LEU A 227 -10.32 25.58 -15.63
N LYS A 228 -10.61 25.54 -14.31
CA LYS A 228 -11.90 25.97 -13.75
C LYS A 228 -12.05 27.49 -13.78
N GLN A 229 -10.97 28.22 -13.49
CA GLN A 229 -10.89 29.67 -13.61
C GLN A 229 -11.26 30.11 -15.04
N LEU A 230 -10.53 29.64 -16.05
CA LEU A 230 -10.76 29.94 -17.47
C LEU A 230 -12.15 29.54 -18.02
N GLY A 231 -12.86 28.64 -17.32
CA GLY A 231 -14.22 28.21 -17.63
C GLY A 231 -15.32 29.06 -16.98
N ALA A 232 -14.98 29.93 -16.03
CA ALA A 232 -15.91 30.90 -15.45
C ALA A 232 -16.31 31.96 -16.49
N ARG A 233 -17.55 32.46 -16.38
CA ARG A 233 -18.16 33.35 -17.39
C ARG A 233 -18.01 34.85 -17.10
N GLU A 234 -17.47 35.22 -15.94
CA GLU A 234 -17.49 36.59 -15.41
C GLU A 234 -16.08 37.13 -15.12
N GLU A 235 -15.05 36.60 -15.77
CA GLU A 235 -13.66 37.07 -15.59
C GLU A 235 -13.33 38.27 -16.49
N SER A 236 -12.52 39.19 -15.95
CA SER A 236 -11.93 40.26 -16.76
C SER A 236 -10.91 39.73 -17.77
N LEU A 237 -10.62 40.52 -18.80
CA LEU A 237 -9.64 40.14 -19.82
C LEU A 237 -8.23 39.91 -19.24
N ASP A 238 -7.83 40.71 -18.24
CA ASP A 238 -6.51 40.63 -17.62
C ASP A 238 -6.37 39.39 -16.72
N GLU A 239 -7.41 39.04 -15.96
CA GLU A 239 -7.47 37.80 -15.19
C GLU A 239 -7.40 36.57 -16.11
N ARG A 240 -8.17 36.60 -17.21
CA ARG A 240 -8.17 35.53 -18.22
C ARG A 240 -6.81 35.36 -18.88
N GLN A 241 -6.14 36.46 -19.25
CA GLN A 241 -4.80 36.42 -19.83
C GLN A 241 -3.75 35.90 -18.83
N THR A 242 -3.89 36.25 -17.56
CA THR A 242 -3.04 35.74 -16.47
C THR A 242 -3.23 34.24 -16.28
N ALA A 243 -4.48 33.77 -16.26
CA ALA A 243 -4.82 32.35 -16.12
C ALA A 243 -4.38 31.51 -17.33
N LEU A 244 -4.45 32.04 -18.56
CA LEU A 244 -3.89 31.41 -19.77
C LEU A 244 -2.37 31.22 -19.66
N SER A 245 -1.66 32.29 -19.30
CA SER A 245 -0.18 32.27 -19.16
C SER A 245 0.25 31.28 -18.07
N GLY A 246 -0.49 31.25 -16.96
CA GLY A 246 -0.31 30.24 -15.91
C GLY A 246 -0.58 28.82 -16.42
N LEU A 247 -1.67 28.59 -17.15
CA LEU A 247 -2.04 27.27 -17.66
C LEU A 247 -0.97 26.70 -18.60
N GLU A 248 -0.33 27.52 -19.42
CA GLU A 248 0.77 27.09 -20.30
C GLU A 248 1.95 26.55 -19.47
N VAL A 249 2.43 27.33 -18.49
CA VAL A 249 3.53 26.93 -17.58
C VAL A 249 3.19 25.65 -16.81
N TRP A 250 1.98 25.57 -16.23
CA TRP A 250 1.54 24.37 -15.49
C TRP A 250 1.28 23.18 -16.41
N THR A 251 0.95 23.38 -17.69
CA THR A 251 0.84 22.29 -18.68
C THR A 251 2.21 21.72 -19.01
N GLY A 252 3.23 22.56 -19.22
CA GLY A 252 4.62 22.10 -19.40
C GLY A 252 5.13 21.28 -18.19
N GLN A 253 4.84 21.73 -16.97
CA GLN A 253 5.15 20.97 -15.75
C GLN A 253 4.35 19.66 -15.65
N PHE A 254 3.06 19.68 -16.02
CA PHE A 254 2.18 18.49 -15.99
C PHE A 254 2.67 17.41 -16.95
N ILE A 255 3.08 17.80 -18.17
CA ILE A 255 3.66 16.89 -19.15
C ILE A 255 4.94 16.27 -18.58
N LYS A 256 5.91 17.08 -18.12
CA LYS A 256 7.19 16.59 -17.60
C LYS A 256 7.04 15.64 -16.41
N ALA A 257 6.21 16.01 -15.42
CA ALA A 257 5.95 15.15 -14.27
C ALA A 257 5.18 13.88 -14.66
N GLY A 258 4.25 14.00 -15.63
CA GLY A 258 3.46 12.88 -16.11
C GLY A 258 4.30 11.85 -16.87
N VAL A 259 5.15 12.28 -17.82
CA VAL A 259 6.09 11.40 -18.53
C VAL A 259 6.97 10.62 -17.55
N LYS A 260 7.46 11.26 -16.46
CA LYS A 260 8.25 10.60 -15.42
C LYS A 260 7.45 9.50 -14.70
N LEU A 261 6.21 9.78 -14.30
CA LEU A 261 5.34 8.82 -13.63
C LEU A 261 4.92 7.67 -14.57
N THR A 262 4.59 7.98 -15.83
CA THR A 262 4.26 6.99 -16.87
C THR A 262 5.42 6.03 -17.13
N ARG A 263 6.65 6.54 -17.22
CA ARG A 263 7.85 5.68 -17.37
C ARG A 263 8.08 4.77 -16.17
N ALA A 264 7.93 5.29 -14.95
CA ALA A 264 8.08 4.49 -13.73
C ALA A 264 7.04 3.35 -13.64
N ARG A 265 5.77 3.63 -14.00
CA ARG A 265 4.72 2.61 -14.06
C ARG A 265 4.95 1.58 -15.16
N ARG A 266 5.34 2.01 -16.37
CA ARG A 266 5.70 1.09 -17.45
C ARG A 266 6.79 0.12 -17.02
N GLU A 267 7.83 0.62 -16.36
CA GLU A 267 8.93 -0.22 -15.89
C GLU A 267 8.52 -1.15 -14.74
N LEU A 268 7.59 -0.75 -13.87
CA LEU A 268 6.98 -1.69 -12.91
C LEU A 268 6.23 -2.81 -13.64
N VAL A 269 5.32 -2.47 -14.56
CA VAL A 269 4.47 -3.46 -15.25
C VAL A 269 5.30 -4.42 -16.08
N ASN A 270 6.32 -3.93 -16.79
CA ASN A 270 7.28 -4.76 -17.53
C ASN A 270 8.01 -5.77 -16.63
N ARG A 271 8.28 -5.43 -15.36
CA ARG A 271 8.95 -6.32 -14.40
C ARG A 271 7.98 -7.36 -13.85
N LEU A 272 6.77 -6.95 -13.45
CA LEU A 272 5.69 -7.86 -13.05
C LEU A 272 5.32 -8.86 -14.16
N ALA A 273 5.25 -8.41 -15.42
CA ALA A 273 4.89 -9.23 -16.57
C ALA A 273 5.84 -10.42 -16.80
N ARG A 274 7.14 -10.28 -16.49
CA ARG A 274 8.14 -11.37 -16.60
C ARG A 274 7.80 -12.58 -15.74
N HIS A 275 7.17 -12.34 -14.59
CA HIS A 275 6.75 -13.37 -13.65
C HIS A 275 5.30 -13.79 -13.86
N PHE A 276 4.41 -12.84 -14.19
CA PHE A 276 2.96 -13.02 -14.24
C PHE A 276 2.50 -14.22 -15.08
N GLY A 277 2.83 -14.26 -16.37
CA GLY A 277 2.38 -15.33 -17.27
C GLY A 277 2.86 -16.71 -16.81
N GLN A 278 4.14 -16.85 -16.49
CA GLN A 278 4.74 -18.11 -15.98
C GLN A 278 4.15 -18.57 -14.63
N ILE A 279 3.58 -17.68 -13.84
CA ILE A 279 2.84 -18.03 -12.62
C ILE A 279 1.43 -18.47 -12.99
N TYR A 280 0.75 -17.72 -13.86
CA TYR A 280 -0.59 -18.04 -14.32
C TYR A 280 -0.65 -19.43 -14.98
N ASP A 281 0.21 -19.71 -15.96
CA ASP A 281 0.32 -21.01 -16.65
C ASP A 281 0.47 -22.18 -15.66
N ARG A 282 1.20 -21.98 -14.55
CA ARG A 282 1.40 -23.00 -13.50
C ARG A 282 0.20 -23.18 -12.57
N LEU A 283 -0.60 -22.13 -12.36
CA LEU A 283 -1.78 -22.18 -11.50
C LEU A 283 -3.02 -22.67 -12.25
N ALA A 284 -3.17 -22.25 -13.51
CA ALA A 284 -4.31 -22.57 -14.38
C ALA A 284 -4.13 -23.89 -15.14
N GLY A 285 -2.88 -24.24 -15.47
CA GLY A 285 -2.53 -25.34 -16.37
C GLY A 285 -1.92 -24.80 -17.66
N ALA A 286 -0.96 -25.53 -18.23
CA ALA A 286 -0.07 -25.06 -19.30
C ALA A 286 -0.74 -24.81 -20.68
N GLU A 287 -2.07 -24.91 -20.75
CA GLU A 287 -2.89 -24.60 -21.94
C GLU A 287 -3.65 -23.26 -21.82
N GLN A 288 -3.50 -22.53 -20.71
CA GLN A 288 -4.06 -21.18 -20.52
C GLN A 288 -2.96 -20.15 -20.28
N HIS A 289 -2.96 -19.08 -21.06
CA HIS A 289 -1.97 -18.01 -21.03
C HIS A 289 -2.59 -16.66 -20.72
N ALA A 290 -1.93 -15.90 -19.84
CA ALA A 290 -2.33 -14.56 -19.46
C ALA A 290 -1.18 -13.54 -19.57
N ASP A 291 -1.50 -12.39 -20.15
CA ASP A 291 -0.58 -11.28 -20.36
C ASP A 291 -0.94 -10.08 -19.48
N LEU A 292 0.08 -9.28 -19.16
CA LEU A 292 -0.01 -8.07 -18.36
C LEU A 292 0.58 -6.89 -19.13
N SER A 293 -0.24 -5.90 -19.46
CA SER A 293 0.13 -4.74 -20.28
C SER A 293 -0.18 -3.41 -19.57
N TYR A 294 0.61 -2.39 -19.88
CA TYR A 294 0.39 -1.03 -19.39
C TYR A 294 -0.05 -0.12 -20.53
N GLU A 295 -1.21 0.51 -20.37
CA GLU A 295 -1.83 1.41 -21.33
C GLU A 295 -1.74 2.85 -20.79
N PRO A 296 -0.70 3.61 -21.16
CA PRO A 296 -0.54 4.98 -20.71
C PRO A 296 -1.52 5.91 -21.41
N SER A 297 -2.01 6.93 -20.69
CA SER A 297 -2.77 8.02 -21.30
C SER A 297 -1.90 9.01 -22.07
N PHE A 298 -0.57 8.87 -21.98
CA PHE A 298 0.43 9.49 -22.86
C PHE A 298 1.06 8.35 -23.68
N ASP A 299 0.40 7.94 -24.74
CA ASP A 299 0.85 6.88 -25.66
C ASP A 299 2.15 7.27 -26.39
N GLU A 300 2.38 8.57 -26.58
CA GLU A 300 3.60 9.13 -27.15
C GLU A 300 4.88 8.70 -26.37
N VAL A 301 4.76 8.34 -25.08
CA VAL A 301 5.85 7.81 -24.24
C VAL A 301 6.31 6.40 -24.66
N LEU A 302 5.48 5.67 -25.41
CA LEU A 302 5.83 4.38 -26.00
C LEU A 302 6.61 4.53 -27.31
N GLU A 303 6.34 5.62 -28.05
CA GLU A 303 6.91 5.87 -29.38
C GLU A 303 8.22 6.68 -29.37
N SER A 304 8.46 7.47 -28.31
CA SER A 304 9.57 8.43 -28.26
C SER A 304 10.25 8.55 -26.89
N ASP A 305 11.58 8.71 -26.92
CA ASP A 305 12.40 9.08 -25.75
C ASP A 305 12.24 10.56 -25.35
N ALA A 306 11.71 11.41 -26.25
CA ALA A 306 11.38 12.81 -26.00
C ALA A 306 9.94 13.12 -26.46
N PRO A 307 8.90 12.61 -25.75
CA PRO A 307 7.51 12.70 -26.16
C PRO A 307 6.85 14.04 -25.85
N GLU A 308 7.49 14.90 -25.05
CA GLU A 308 6.91 16.16 -24.55
C GLU A 308 6.38 17.11 -25.64
N PRO A 309 7.02 17.26 -26.82
CA PRO A 309 6.49 18.10 -27.90
C PRO A 309 5.18 17.58 -28.50
N GLU A 310 5.02 16.27 -28.63
CA GLU A 310 3.79 15.68 -29.20
C GLU A 310 2.64 15.73 -28.18
N ILE A 311 2.91 15.39 -26.92
CA ILE A 311 1.94 15.54 -25.82
C ILE A 311 1.48 17.01 -25.71
N SER A 312 2.38 17.98 -25.91
CA SER A 312 2.03 19.41 -25.93
C SER A 312 1.04 19.76 -27.06
N ARG A 313 1.26 19.24 -28.29
CA ARG A 313 0.30 19.39 -29.41
C ARG A 313 -1.03 18.68 -29.12
N HIS A 314 -1.00 17.54 -28.44
CA HIS A 314 -2.20 16.83 -27.99
C HIS A 314 -3.02 17.73 -27.03
N PHE A 315 -2.39 18.35 -26.03
CA PHE A 315 -3.05 19.31 -25.14
C PHE A 315 -3.65 20.52 -25.85
N GLN A 316 -3.00 21.06 -26.89
CA GLN A 316 -3.55 22.16 -27.70
C GLN A 316 -4.90 21.78 -28.34
N ARG A 317 -5.03 20.53 -28.84
CA ARG A 317 -6.28 20.01 -29.42
C ARG A 317 -7.37 19.81 -28.35
N LEU A 318 -6.99 19.42 -27.13
CA LEU A 318 -7.92 19.13 -26.03
C LEU A 318 -8.36 20.37 -25.25
N TYR A 319 -7.62 21.48 -25.32
CA TYR A 319 -7.81 22.70 -24.51
C TYR A 319 -9.28 23.11 -24.31
N ALA A 320 -10.05 23.28 -25.41
CA ALA A 320 -11.45 23.69 -25.32
C ALA A 320 -12.32 22.68 -24.54
N GLY A 321 -12.04 21.39 -24.69
CA GLY A 321 -12.72 20.30 -23.99
C GLY A 321 -12.30 20.14 -22.53
N GLU A 322 -11.10 20.57 -22.15
CA GLU A 322 -10.61 20.60 -20.78
C GLU A 322 -11.16 21.79 -19.99
N VAL A 323 -11.13 22.99 -20.58
CA VAL A 323 -11.70 24.21 -19.97
C VAL A 323 -13.20 24.05 -19.77
N ALA A 324 -13.95 23.60 -20.79
CA ALA A 324 -15.40 23.38 -20.69
C ALA A 324 -15.81 22.35 -19.62
N ARG A 325 -14.88 21.49 -19.16
CA ARG A 325 -15.11 20.46 -18.13
C ARG A 325 -14.36 20.73 -16.82
N GLY A 326 -13.56 21.79 -16.73
CA GLY A 326 -12.72 22.13 -15.58
C GLY A 326 -11.84 20.97 -15.08
N ARG A 327 -11.30 20.13 -15.97
CA ARG A 327 -10.55 18.91 -15.60
C ARG A 327 -9.50 18.48 -16.63
N ASN A 328 -8.41 17.86 -16.14
CA ASN A 328 -7.40 17.22 -17.00
C ASN A 328 -8.00 15.99 -17.72
N LEU A 329 -7.99 15.99 -19.06
CA LEU A 329 -8.59 14.90 -19.87
C LEU A 329 -7.63 13.76 -20.22
N ILE A 330 -6.31 14.00 -20.20
CA ILE A 330 -5.25 13.00 -20.43
C ILE A 330 -4.16 13.11 -19.35
N GLY A 331 -3.36 12.05 -19.20
CA GLY A 331 -2.22 11.93 -18.29
C GLY A 331 -2.37 10.85 -17.20
N PRO A 332 -1.33 10.61 -16.39
CA PRO A 332 -1.22 9.42 -15.53
C PRO A 332 -2.36 9.11 -14.57
N HIS A 333 -3.17 10.09 -14.18
CA HIS A 333 -4.38 9.83 -13.37
C HIS A 333 -5.45 9.02 -14.13
N ARG A 334 -5.21 8.69 -15.41
CA ARG A 334 -6.12 7.97 -16.32
C ARG A 334 -5.53 6.71 -16.97
N ASP A 335 -4.23 6.42 -16.78
CA ASP A 335 -3.59 5.19 -17.32
C ASP A 335 -4.30 3.92 -16.88
N GLU A 336 -4.17 2.85 -17.64
CA GLU A 336 -4.73 1.55 -17.33
C GLU A 336 -3.64 0.47 -17.22
N LEU A 337 -3.92 -0.54 -16.39
CA LEU A 337 -3.22 -1.83 -16.36
C LEU A 337 -4.19 -2.84 -16.98
N THR A 338 -3.89 -3.32 -18.18
CA THR A 338 -4.69 -4.34 -18.84
C THR A 338 -4.15 -5.74 -18.55
N ILE A 339 -5.09 -6.66 -18.40
CA ILE A 339 -4.84 -8.09 -18.20
C ILE A 339 -5.67 -8.80 -19.27
N SER A 340 -5.03 -9.61 -20.09
CA SER A 340 -5.70 -10.46 -21.08
C SER A 340 -5.49 -11.93 -20.79
N LEU A 341 -6.46 -12.74 -21.20
CA LEU A 341 -6.48 -14.19 -21.12
C LEU A 341 -6.78 -14.71 -22.53
N GLU A 342 -5.92 -15.53 -23.12
CA GLU A 342 -6.01 -15.94 -24.54
C GLU A 342 -6.19 -14.76 -25.51
N GLY A 343 -5.53 -13.63 -25.24
CA GLY A 343 -5.64 -12.39 -26.01
C GLY A 343 -6.95 -11.61 -25.84
N ALA A 344 -7.91 -12.09 -25.04
CA ALA A 344 -9.17 -11.41 -24.74
C ALA A 344 -9.10 -10.63 -23.41
N PRO A 345 -9.77 -9.46 -23.26
CA PRO A 345 -9.77 -8.70 -22.01
C PRO A 345 -10.33 -9.50 -20.82
N ALA A 346 -9.51 -9.80 -19.82
CA ALA A 346 -9.90 -10.70 -18.73
C ALA A 346 -11.11 -10.21 -17.92
N LYS A 347 -11.29 -8.88 -17.80
CA LYS A 347 -12.45 -8.27 -17.13
C LYS A 347 -13.80 -8.66 -17.75
N GLU A 348 -13.83 -8.92 -19.06
CA GLU A 348 -15.07 -9.18 -19.81
C GLU A 348 -15.29 -10.68 -20.08
N PHE A 349 -14.21 -11.46 -20.19
CA PHE A 349 -14.26 -12.85 -20.68
C PHE A 349 -13.84 -13.92 -19.67
N ALA A 350 -13.06 -13.58 -18.62
CA ALA A 350 -12.63 -14.59 -17.65
C ALA A 350 -13.79 -15.07 -16.76
N SER A 351 -13.82 -16.36 -16.44
CA SER A 351 -14.70 -16.89 -15.40
C SER A 351 -14.29 -16.42 -14.00
N ASN A 352 -15.20 -16.49 -13.02
CA ASN A 352 -14.88 -16.17 -11.62
C ASN A 352 -13.64 -16.92 -11.09
N GLY A 353 -13.44 -18.17 -11.51
CA GLY A 353 -12.27 -18.96 -11.12
C GLY A 353 -10.98 -18.47 -11.77
N GLU A 354 -11.01 -18.08 -13.03
CA GLU A 354 -9.85 -17.51 -13.74
C GLU A 354 -9.51 -16.11 -13.21
N MET A 355 -10.50 -15.26 -12.89
CA MET A 355 -10.28 -13.97 -12.23
C MET A 355 -9.52 -14.12 -10.91
N TRP A 356 -9.85 -15.14 -10.12
CA TRP A 356 -9.13 -15.47 -8.88
C TRP A 356 -7.69 -15.92 -9.15
N THR A 357 -7.48 -16.76 -10.16
CA THR A 357 -6.14 -17.21 -10.56
C THR A 357 -5.28 -16.05 -11.10
N LEU A 358 -5.86 -15.12 -11.86
CA LEU A 358 -5.18 -13.91 -12.36
C LEU A 358 -4.78 -12.98 -11.20
N ALA A 359 -5.68 -12.75 -10.25
CA ALA A 359 -5.38 -11.94 -9.06
C ALA A 359 -4.25 -12.56 -8.22
N LEU A 360 -4.33 -13.87 -7.97
CA LEU A 360 -3.30 -14.64 -7.28
C LEU A 360 -1.94 -14.56 -8.00
N ALA A 361 -1.92 -14.75 -9.32
CA ALA A 361 -0.72 -14.66 -10.16
C ALA A 361 -0.08 -13.26 -10.12
N LEU A 362 -0.88 -12.20 -10.14
CA LEU A 362 -0.40 -10.82 -10.06
C LEU A 362 0.23 -10.49 -8.69
N LYS A 363 -0.38 -10.95 -7.60
CA LYS A 363 0.15 -10.77 -6.24
C LYS A 363 1.40 -11.63 -5.99
N MET A 364 1.47 -12.84 -6.55
CA MET A 364 2.69 -13.66 -6.58
C MET A 364 3.80 -13.01 -7.42
N ALA A 365 3.48 -12.43 -8.59
CA ALA A 365 4.45 -11.71 -9.42
C ALA A 365 5.06 -10.52 -8.67
N LEU A 366 4.24 -9.78 -7.93
CA LEU A 366 4.71 -8.73 -7.01
C LEU A 366 5.63 -9.31 -5.92
N TYR A 367 5.27 -10.42 -5.29
CA TYR A 367 6.13 -11.08 -4.30
C TYR A 367 7.52 -11.43 -4.86
N TYR A 368 7.60 -12.02 -6.06
CA TYR A 368 8.89 -12.40 -6.65
C TYR A 368 9.73 -11.16 -7.03
N GLU A 369 9.12 -10.11 -7.56
CA GLU A 369 9.80 -8.85 -7.86
C GLU A 369 10.30 -8.15 -6.59
N VAL A 370 9.50 -8.08 -5.52
CA VAL A 370 9.96 -7.51 -4.24
C VAL A 370 11.07 -8.35 -3.62
N SER A 371 10.96 -9.69 -3.69
CA SER A 371 12.02 -10.59 -3.21
C SER A 371 13.35 -10.36 -3.95
N SER A 372 13.30 -10.15 -5.28
CA SER A 372 14.49 -9.96 -6.10
C SER A 372 15.15 -8.59 -5.88
N VAL A 373 14.35 -7.53 -5.66
CA VAL A 373 14.84 -6.16 -5.45
C VAL A 373 15.32 -5.91 -4.02
N VAL A 374 14.63 -6.45 -3.00
CA VAL A 374 15.00 -6.25 -1.59
C VAL A 374 16.05 -7.26 -1.12
N GLY A 375 16.14 -8.44 -1.76
CA GLY A 375 17.09 -9.49 -1.40
C GLY A 375 16.68 -10.33 -0.19
N THR A 376 15.48 -10.12 0.35
CA THR A 376 14.86 -10.93 1.42
C THR A 376 13.44 -11.29 1.03
N LYS A 377 12.90 -12.41 1.54
CA LYS A 377 11.51 -12.79 1.28
C LYS A 377 10.55 -11.82 2.01
N PRO A 378 9.57 -11.23 1.32
CA PRO A 378 8.48 -10.49 1.96
C PRO A 378 7.65 -11.38 2.91
N ILE A 379 7.11 -10.75 3.95
CA ILE A 379 6.14 -11.39 4.85
C ILE A 379 4.83 -11.61 4.07
N ILE A 380 4.31 -12.84 4.07
CA ILE A 380 3.02 -13.13 3.44
C ILE A 380 1.89 -12.89 4.44
N ILE A 381 0.86 -12.18 4.00
CA ILE A 381 -0.41 -12.05 4.73
C ILE A 381 -1.49 -12.81 3.96
N LEU A 382 -2.23 -13.68 4.62
CA LEU A 382 -3.41 -14.37 4.10
C LEU A 382 -4.62 -13.92 4.93
N ASP A 383 -5.38 -12.93 4.47
CA ASP A 383 -6.55 -12.41 5.21
C ASP A 383 -7.84 -13.04 4.69
N ASP A 384 -8.45 -13.94 5.48
CA ASP A 384 -9.73 -14.63 5.21
C ASP A 384 -9.86 -15.33 3.83
N VAL A 385 -8.72 -15.67 3.21
CA VAL A 385 -8.67 -16.21 1.83
C VAL A 385 -9.33 -17.58 1.66
N PHE A 386 -9.42 -18.40 2.71
CA PHE A 386 -9.92 -19.78 2.59
C PHE A 386 -11.44 -19.86 2.47
N ALA A 387 -12.17 -18.80 2.84
CA ALA A 387 -13.63 -18.74 2.77
C ALA A 387 -14.17 -18.64 1.32
N GLN A 388 -13.34 -18.20 0.36
CA GLN A 388 -13.77 -17.87 -1.01
C GLN A 388 -13.08 -18.70 -2.11
N LEU A 389 -12.01 -19.41 -1.77
CA LEU A 389 -11.28 -20.28 -2.69
C LEU A 389 -11.80 -21.71 -2.67
N ASP A 390 -11.77 -22.38 -3.83
CA ASP A 390 -11.97 -23.83 -3.93
C ASP A 390 -10.74 -24.60 -3.44
N ASP A 391 -10.88 -25.92 -3.30
CA ASP A 391 -9.82 -26.76 -2.70
C ASP A 391 -8.52 -26.76 -3.51
N ALA A 392 -8.61 -26.59 -4.84
CA ALA A 392 -7.46 -26.49 -5.73
C ALA A 392 -6.67 -25.20 -5.49
N ARG A 393 -7.32 -24.03 -5.57
CA ARG A 393 -6.66 -22.73 -5.31
C ARG A 393 -6.22 -22.59 -3.85
N ARG A 394 -7.01 -23.13 -2.90
CA ARG A 394 -6.62 -23.21 -1.48
C ARG A 394 -5.33 -24.00 -1.30
N SER A 395 -5.15 -25.11 -2.01
CA SER A 395 -3.91 -25.90 -1.94
C SER A 395 -2.73 -25.13 -2.54
N GLN A 396 -2.90 -24.49 -3.70
CA GLN A 396 -1.84 -23.71 -4.36
C GLN A 396 -1.35 -22.52 -3.53
N ILE A 397 -2.25 -21.71 -2.97
CA ILE A 397 -1.86 -20.57 -2.11
C ILE A 397 -1.18 -21.04 -0.82
N LEU A 398 -1.54 -22.23 -0.32
CA LEU A 398 -0.88 -22.84 0.83
C LEU A 398 0.51 -23.37 0.50
N ASP A 399 0.69 -24.10 -0.60
CA ASP A 399 2.01 -24.55 -1.05
C ASP A 399 2.97 -23.37 -1.24
N PHE A 400 2.47 -22.25 -1.78
CA PHE A 400 3.23 -21.02 -1.88
C PHE A 400 3.55 -20.39 -0.52
N ALA A 401 2.58 -20.29 0.39
CA ALA A 401 2.77 -19.66 1.70
C ALA A 401 3.69 -20.48 2.63
N LEU A 402 3.62 -21.81 2.59
CA LEU A 402 4.46 -22.69 3.42
C LEU A 402 5.95 -22.67 3.02
N ALA A 403 6.30 -22.14 1.85
CA ALA A 403 7.70 -21.94 1.42
C ALA A 403 8.35 -20.65 1.97
N GLN A 404 7.63 -19.89 2.81
CA GLN A 404 8.00 -18.54 3.23
C GLN A 404 8.50 -18.44 4.66
N ASP A 405 9.40 -17.49 4.91
CA ASP A 405 10.07 -17.32 6.22
C ASP A 405 9.07 -16.87 7.30
N GLN A 406 8.02 -16.13 6.92
CA GLN A 406 6.92 -15.76 7.80
C GLN A 406 5.60 -15.59 7.02
N VAL A 407 4.54 -16.17 7.59
CA VAL A 407 3.15 -16.05 7.12
C VAL A 407 2.26 -15.58 8.27
N LEU A 408 1.38 -14.61 8.01
CA LEU A 408 0.32 -14.17 8.91
C LEU A 408 -1.02 -14.57 8.30
N LEU A 409 -1.72 -15.54 8.89
CA LEU A 409 -2.99 -16.09 8.41
C LEU A 409 -4.13 -15.66 9.34
N THR A 410 -5.21 -15.07 8.81
CA THR A 410 -6.44 -14.81 9.58
C THR A 410 -7.53 -15.83 9.25
N VAL A 411 -8.20 -16.36 10.28
CA VAL A 411 -9.33 -17.29 10.14
C VAL A 411 -10.42 -17.05 11.18
N ALA A 412 -11.67 -17.44 10.88
CA ALA A 412 -12.77 -17.39 11.85
C ALA A 412 -12.62 -18.47 12.94
N SER A 413 -12.22 -19.67 12.55
CA SER A 413 -11.97 -20.83 13.42
C SER A 413 -10.68 -21.54 13.01
N LEU A 414 -9.99 -22.15 13.97
CA LEU A 414 -8.89 -23.10 13.67
C LEU A 414 -9.38 -24.31 12.85
N GLY A 415 -10.67 -24.64 12.91
CA GLY A 415 -11.28 -25.69 12.08
C GLY A 415 -11.34 -25.36 10.59
N ASP A 416 -11.22 -24.07 10.21
CA ASP A 416 -11.21 -23.62 8.81
C ASP A 416 -9.82 -23.79 8.17
N VAL A 417 -8.80 -24.05 8.99
CA VAL A 417 -7.40 -24.23 8.57
C VAL A 417 -7.19 -25.67 8.06
N PRO A 418 -6.72 -25.88 6.81
CA PRO A 418 -6.42 -27.22 6.34
C PRO A 418 -5.39 -27.93 7.21
N SER A 419 -5.70 -29.18 7.60
CA SER A 419 -4.92 -29.98 8.56
C SER A 419 -3.46 -30.23 8.18
N ARG A 420 -3.04 -29.88 6.96
CA ARG A 420 -1.65 -29.87 6.52
C ARG A 420 -0.84 -28.79 7.25
N ILE A 421 -1.36 -27.56 7.37
CA ILE A 421 -0.67 -26.47 8.09
C ILE A 421 -0.43 -26.91 9.54
N MET A 422 -1.45 -27.45 10.20
CA MET A 422 -1.39 -27.87 11.62
C MET A 422 -0.40 -29.03 11.90
N LYS A 423 0.28 -29.56 10.88
CA LYS A 423 1.35 -30.57 11.00
C LYS A 423 2.76 -30.00 10.75
N GLU A 424 2.86 -28.75 10.29
CA GLU A 424 4.13 -28.07 10.12
C GLU A 424 4.76 -27.76 11.49
N ARG A 425 6.09 -27.77 11.57
CA ARG A 425 6.79 -27.63 12.86
C ARG A 425 6.69 -26.23 13.48
N ASN A 426 6.57 -25.20 12.63
CA ASN A 426 6.63 -23.80 13.04
C ASN A 426 5.26 -23.14 12.84
N VAL A 427 4.28 -23.56 13.64
CA VAL A 427 2.93 -22.97 13.67
C VAL A 427 2.66 -22.34 15.04
N ASN A 428 2.38 -21.04 15.04
CA ASN A 428 2.01 -20.25 16.20
C ASN A 428 0.51 -19.90 16.10
N ALA A 429 -0.35 -20.53 16.90
CA ALA A 429 -1.78 -20.24 16.91
C ALA A 429 -2.12 -19.21 18.00
N ILE A 430 -2.75 -18.11 17.59
CA ILE A 430 -2.96 -16.91 18.40
C ILE A 430 -4.46 -16.62 18.52
N ASP A 431 -5.00 -16.72 19.75
CA ASP A 431 -6.39 -16.36 20.03
C ASP A 431 -6.55 -14.84 20.15
N VAL A 432 -7.16 -14.24 19.14
CA VAL A 432 -7.38 -12.79 19.08
C VAL A 432 -8.44 -12.32 20.09
N ALA A 433 -9.22 -13.22 20.70
CA ALA A 433 -10.08 -12.87 21.83
C ALA A 433 -9.26 -12.64 23.11
N GLY A 434 -8.30 -13.51 23.42
CA GLY A 434 -7.42 -13.39 24.59
C GLY A 434 -6.60 -12.09 24.59
N LEU A 435 -6.09 -11.68 23.42
CA LEU A 435 -5.35 -10.43 23.23
C LEU A 435 -6.15 -9.15 23.60
N LYS A 436 -7.49 -9.22 23.71
CA LYS A 436 -8.33 -8.09 24.16
C LYS A 436 -8.59 -8.07 25.66
N THR A 437 -8.36 -9.18 26.35
CA THR A 437 -8.54 -9.30 27.79
C THR A 437 -7.25 -9.11 28.58
N GLU A 438 -6.10 -9.28 27.94
CA GLU A 438 -4.78 -9.15 28.57
C GLU A 438 -4.24 -7.72 28.48
N VAL A 439 -4.33 -6.99 29.60
CA VAL A 439 -3.51 -5.80 29.84
C VAL A 439 -2.27 -6.26 30.62
N THR A 440 -1.12 -6.31 29.96
CA THR A 440 0.16 -6.69 30.58
C THR A 440 0.96 -5.45 30.99
N ASP A 441 1.84 -5.60 31.98
CA ASP A 441 2.79 -4.54 32.35
C ASP A 441 3.71 -4.16 31.16
N GLU A 442 3.98 -5.10 30.25
CA GLU A 442 4.69 -4.85 28.99
C GLU A 442 3.89 -3.97 28.02
N ASN A 443 2.57 -4.13 27.94
CA ASN A 443 1.71 -3.23 27.16
C ASN A 443 1.82 -1.81 27.72
N GLU A 444 1.72 -1.62 29.04
CA GLU A 444 1.86 -0.30 29.67
C GLU A 444 3.26 0.28 29.48
N ALA A 445 4.32 -0.52 29.62
CA ALA A 445 5.70 -0.09 29.42
C ALA A 445 5.99 0.33 27.97
N LEU A 446 5.53 -0.44 26.99
CA LEU A 446 5.73 -0.11 25.57
C LEU A 446 4.89 1.12 25.17
N VAL A 447 3.66 1.23 25.67
CA VAL A 447 2.82 2.44 25.53
C VAL A 447 3.49 3.65 26.17
N ALA A 448 4.13 3.50 27.34
CA ALA A 448 4.88 4.57 27.97
C ALA A 448 6.11 4.98 27.14
N GLN A 449 6.85 4.02 26.57
CA GLN A 449 7.94 4.30 25.63
C GLN A 449 7.44 5.03 24.37
N LEU A 450 6.35 4.56 23.75
CA LEU A 450 5.70 5.23 22.62
C LEU A 450 5.30 6.67 22.96
N ARG A 451 4.67 6.89 24.11
CA ARG A 451 4.28 8.23 24.61
C ARG A 451 5.49 9.13 24.83
N ASN A 452 6.59 8.62 25.37
CA ASN A 452 7.83 9.37 25.59
C ASN A 452 8.50 9.78 24.27
N VAL A 453 8.60 8.84 23.31
CA VAL A 453 9.13 9.10 21.96
C VAL A 453 8.29 10.16 21.26
N LEU A 454 6.95 10.06 21.33
CA LEU A 454 6.02 11.02 20.75
C LEU A 454 5.92 12.36 21.51
N GLY A 455 6.36 12.42 22.76
CA GLY A 455 6.43 13.65 23.56
C GLY A 455 7.63 14.53 23.21
N SER A 456 8.72 13.93 22.73
CA SER A 456 9.91 14.69 22.31
C SER A 456 9.65 15.58 21.08
N ASP A 457 8.84 15.11 20.12
CA ASP A 457 8.35 15.92 18.98
C ASP A 457 7.56 17.15 19.43
N ALA A 458 6.76 17.04 20.51
CA ALA A 458 5.94 18.15 20.99
C ALA A 458 6.81 19.30 21.55
N HIS A 459 7.92 18.98 22.20
CA HIS A 459 8.89 19.99 22.64
C HIS A 459 9.68 20.59 21.48
N ALA A 460 9.99 19.83 20.42
CA ALA A 460 10.61 20.36 19.21
C ALA A 460 9.67 21.30 18.43
N ALA A 461 8.35 21.07 18.46
CA ALA A 461 7.36 21.89 17.77
C ALA A 461 6.85 23.12 18.57
N GLN A 462 7.15 23.21 19.87
CA GLN A 462 6.73 24.34 20.74
C GLN A 462 7.88 25.31 21.10
N GLY A 463 9.08 25.06 20.59
CA GLY A 463 10.28 25.86 20.87
C GLY A 463 10.39 27.22 20.18
N GLU A 464 9.29 27.87 19.76
CA GLU A 464 9.38 29.21 19.14
C GLU A 464 8.14 30.13 19.37
N VAL A 465 7.50 30.08 20.54
CA VAL A 465 6.66 31.21 21.01
C VAL A 465 6.86 31.45 22.51
N THR A 466 7.88 32.24 22.87
CA THR A 466 7.89 32.98 24.13
C THR A 466 8.29 34.42 23.88
N ASP A 467 7.29 35.29 23.78
CA ASP A 467 7.49 36.73 23.91
C ASP A 467 8.05 37.04 25.30
N ARG A 468 9.26 37.60 25.34
CA ARG A 468 9.80 38.32 26.49
C ARG A 468 10.53 39.55 25.99
N GLY A 469 9.83 40.68 26.04
CA GLY A 469 10.47 41.99 25.98
C GLY A 469 11.61 42.08 27.00
N GLY A 470 12.83 42.28 26.50
CA GLY A 470 14.05 42.33 27.28
C GLY A 470 15.19 42.84 26.41
N GLN A 471 15.70 44.03 26.72
CA GLN A 471 16.72 44.73 25.95
C GLN A 471 17.97 43.86 25.74
N ILE A 472 18.46 43.76 24.50
CA ILE A 472 19.82 43.25 24.22
C ILE A 472 20.59 44.31 23.43
N ASN A 473 21.65 44.82 24.05
CA ASN A 473 22.69 45.61 23.38
C ASN A 473 23.37 44.76 22.31
N VAL A 474 23.44 45.26 21.08
CA VAL A 474 24.17 44.61 20.00
C VAL A 474 25.63 45.07 20.02
N SER A 475 26.49 44.39 20.77
CA SER A 475 27.94 44.53 20.64
C SER A 475 28.45 43.70 19.46
N HIS A 476 28.37 44.27 18.25
CA HIS A 476 29.00 43.70 17.06
C HIS A 476 30.51 43.65 17.22
N ASN A 477 31.09 42.47 17.06
CA ASN A 477 32.53 42.29 16.94
C ASN A 477 32.85 41.57 15.61
N PHE A 478 32.86 42.33 14.52
CA PHE A 478 33.41 41.92 13.23
C PHE A 478 34.20 43.08 12.62
N SER A 479 35.39 42.75 12.10
CA SER A 479 36.32 43.67 11.43
C SER A 479 36.77 43.03 10.10
N PRO A 480 37.21 43.84 9.12
CA PRO A 480 36.31 44.07 7.98
C PRO A 480 36.95 43.78 6.62
N PHE A 481 36.13 43.80 5.57
CA PHE A 481 36.61 44.10 4.21
C PHE A 481 35.81 45.24 3.57
N LYS A 482 36.52 46.13 2.87
CA LYS A 482 36.03 47.45 2.41
C LYS A 482 35.51 47.43 0.97
N ARG A 483 34.67 48.46 0.69
CA ARG A 483 34.42 49.21 -0.57
C ARG A 483 32.96 49.14 -1.04
N GLU A 484 32.35 50.18 -1.60
CA GLU A 484 32.65 51.64 -1.62
C GLU A 484 31.35 52.39 -1.95
N VAL A 485 31.12 53.55 -1.30
CA VAL A 485 30.46 54.78 -1.79
C VAL A 485 29.22 54.69 -2.72
N GLY A 486 28.08 55.19 -2.25
CA GLY A 486 26.92 55.60 -3.06
C GLY A 486 25.97 56.48 -2.23
N ASN A 487 25.60 57.68 -2.73
CA ASN A 487 25.04 58.78 -1.92
C ASN A 487 23.60 59.19 -2.33
N SER A 488 22.94 59.97 -1.46
CA SER A 488 21.68 60.73 -1.63
C SER A 488 20.35 59.93 -1.67
N GLY A 489 19.24 60.46 -1.13
CA GLY A 489 19.09 61.64 -0.27
C GLY A 489 17.64 62.17 -0.16
N ASN A 490 17.32 62.87 0.95
CA ASN A 490 16.14 63.71 1.20
C ASN A 490 14.72 63.09 1.13
N ALA A 491 13.66 63.68 1.71
CA ALA A 491 13.49 64.51 2.92
C ALA A 491 11.99 64.83 3.13
N LYS A 492 11.55 65.00 4.39
CA LYS A 492 10.39 65.83 4.86
C LYS A 492 9.04 65.71 4.10
N GLY A 493 7.95 65.32 4.75
CA GLY A 493 7.33 66.12 5.82
C GLY A 493 5.85 66.44 5.47
N PRO A 494 5.02 66.92 6.41
CA PRO A 494 3.62 66.47 6.51
C PRO A 494 2.59 67.64 6.49
N LEU A 495 1.41 67.40 7.13
CA LEU A 495 0.28 68.31 7.38
C LEU A 495 -0.72 68.44 6.20
N ASP A 496 -2.04 68.61 6.38
CA ASP A 496 -2.91 68.48 7.56
C ASP A 496 -4.38 68.44 7.10
N GLY A 497 -5.32 68.11 8.01
CA GLY A 497 -6.56 68.91 8.12
C GLY A 497 -7.92 68.24 7.89
N ASN A 498 -8.61 67.99 9.03
CA ASN A 498 -10.04 68.27 9.27
C ASN A 498 -11.15 67.45 8.59
N ALA A 499 -12.37 67.32 9.17
CA ALA A 499 -12.83 67.40 10.57
C ALA A 499 -14.35 67.05 10.65
N ALA A 500 -14.84 66.71 11.86
CA ALA A 500 -16.25 66.80 12.32
C ALA A 500 -17.27 65.81 11.70
N VAL A 501 -18.43 65.44 12.27
CA VAL A 501 -19.11 65.51 13.61
C VAL A 501 -20.37 64.58 13.50
N SER A 502 -20.94 63.89 14.50
CA SER A 502 -20.61 63.52 15.91
C SER A 502 -21.41 62.22 16.25
N ASP A 503 -20.91 61.30 17.08
CA ASP A 503 -21.21 61.10 18.53
C ASP A 503 -22.70 60.80 18.90
N GLY A 504 -22.94 59.83 19.80
CA GLY A 504 -24.31 59.34 20.11
C GLY A 504 -24.54 58.06 20.95
N SER A 505 -23.61 57.68 21.84
CA SER A 505 -23.83 56.85 23.07
C SER A 505 -24.53 55.46 23.07
N ASP A 506 -23.77 54.45 23.51
CA ASP A 506 -24.02 53.47 24.58
C ASP A 506 -25.44 52.90 24.88
N LYS A 507 -25.53 51.55 25.00
CA LYS A 507 -25.37 50.86 26.31
C LYS A 507 -25.39 49.33 26.24
N GLU A 508 -24.72 48.72 27.22
CA GLU A 508 -24.69 47.29 27.54
C GLU A 508 -26.06 46.75 27.97
N GLN A 509 -26.30 45.44 27.80
CA GLN A 509 -26.49 44.59 28.98
C GLN A 509 -26.30 43.08 28.73
N ASP A 510 -25.65 42.47 29.71
CA ASP A 510 -25.36 41.03 29.87
C ASP A 510 -26.53 40.29 30.55
N LYS A 511 -26.65 38.96 30.32
CA LYS A 511 -26.97 37.90 31.31
C LYS A 511 -27.38 36.56 30.69
N SER A 512 -26.40 35.66 30.63
CA SER A 512 -26.38 34.34 31.28
C SER A 512 -27.69 33.64 31.74
N ASN A 513 -27.79 32.33 31.42
CA ASN A 513 -27.69 31.18 32.38
C ASN A 513 -28.83 30.14 32.40
N THR A 514 -28.45 28.86 32.65
CA THR A 514 -29.28 27.67 33.01
C THR A 514 -30.36 27.22 32.00
N GLY A 515 -30.59 25.93 31.70
CA GLY A 515 -30.04 24.65 32.19
C GLY A 515 -31.08 23.84 32.98
N PHE A 516 -31.44 22.63 32.53
CA PHE A 516 -31.82 21.46 33.34
C PHE A 516 -32.14 20.21 32.48
N ASP A 517 -31.87 19.02 33.04
CA ASP A 517 -32.17 17.69 32.47
C ASP A 517 -33.64 17.26 32.62
N ALA A 518 -34.08 16.26 31.83
CA ALA A 518 -34.55 14.95 32.35
C ALA A 518 -35.14 14.03 31.26
N ALA A 519 -35.11 12.72 31.50
CA ALA A 519 -35.54 11.65 30.59
C ALA A 519 -37.05 11.32 30.66
N GLY A 520 -37.59 10.60 29.66
CA GLY A 520 -38.97 10.10 29.70
C GLY A 520 -39.36 9.15 28.55
N GLN A 521 -39.50 7.87 28.88
CA GLN A 521 -39.94 6.72 28.07
C GLN A 521 -41.23 6.92 27.23
N GLY A 522 -41.40 6.09 26.19
CA GLY A 522 -42.73 5.82 25.61
C GLY A 522 -42.71 5.16 24.22
N GLY A 523 -42.80 3.83 24.15
CA GLY A 523 -42.97 3.12 22.87
C GLY A 523 -44.45 2.89 22.53
N SER A 524 -44.75 2.64 21.25
CA SER A 524 -45.97 1.93 20.86
C SER A 524 -45.85 1.28 19.47
N VAL A 525 -46.34 0.05 19.38
CA VAL A 525 -46.52 -0.71 18.15
C VAL A 525 -47.97 -0.55 17.69
N ARG A 526 -48.21 -0.30 16.39
CA ARG A 526 -49.40 -0.85 15.71
C ARG A 526 -49.29 -0.82 14.19
N ALA A 527 -49.68 -1.95 13.60
CA ALA A 527 -50.04 -2.04 12.18
C ALA A 527 -51.44 -1.45 11.94
N ASN A 528 -51.79 -1.24 10.67
CA ASN A 528 -53.06 -1.77 10.14
C ASN A 528 -53.06 -1.86 8.61
N GLU A 529 -53.88 -2.78 8.11
CA GLU A 529 -54.09 -3.12 6.70
C GLU A 529 -55.02 -2.11 6.00
N SER A 530 -55.06 -2.11 4.66
CA SER A 530 -56.28 -2.50 3.89
C SER A 530 -56.14 -2.34 2.37
N ASP A 531 -56.86 -3.23 1.67
CA ASP A 531 -56.91 -3.50 0.23
C ASP A 531 -57.34 -2.35 -0.72
N ASN A 532 -56.93 -2.41 -2.00
CA ASN A 532 -57.86 -2.81 -3.09
C ASN A 532 -57.24 -3.08 -4.50
N ALA A 533 -57.38 -4.33 -4.95
CA ALA A 533 -57.84 -4.85 -6.24
C ALA A 533 -57.63 -4.14 -7.63
N ARG A 534 -57.19 -4.98 -8.60
CA ARG A 534 -57.45 -4.97 -10.09
C ARG A 534 -56.68 -3.91 -10.92
N SER A 535 -56.25 -4.18 -12.17
CA SER A 535 -56.63 -5.22 -13.15
C SER A 535 -55.44 -5.72 -14.02
N SER A 536 -55.68 -6.76 -14.85
CA SER A 536 -54.63 -7.59 -15.48
C SER A 536 -54.49 -7.43 -17.02
N ARG A 537 -53.37 -7.95 -17.53
CA ARG A 537 -52.99 -8.28 -18.93
C ARG A 537 -54.14 -8.58 -19.93
N PRO A 538 -53.82 -8.51 -21.24
CA PRO A 538 -54.19 -9.55 -22.20
C PRO A 538 -52.97 -10.24 -22.86
N GLN A 539 -53.15 -11.48 -23.33
CA GLN A 539 -52.20 -12.25 -24.14
C GLN A 539 -52.94 -13.30 -25.00
N ALA A 540 -52.40 -13.63 -26.19
CA ALA A 540 -52.78 -14.71 -27.13
C ALA A 540 -54.13 -14.57 -27.90
N GLY A 541 -54.29 -15.10 -29.14
CA GLY A 541 -53.31 -15.73 -30.05
C GLY A 541 -53.94 -16.48 -31.25
N ARG A 542 -53.07 -17.09 -32.11
CA ARG A 542 -53.29 -18.15 -33.13
C ARG A 542 -54.24 -17.93 -34.33
N ASN A 543 -53.78 -18.28 -35.55
CA ASN A 543 -54.18 -19.51 -36.29
C ASN A 543 -53.40 -19.69 -37.62
N ASP A 544 -53.46 -20.90 -38.17
CA ASP A 544 -52.64 -21.44 -39.29
C ASP A 544 -53.26 -21.23 -40.71
N ALA A 545 -52.45 -21.41 -41.78
CA ALA A 545 -52.67 -22.38 -42.89
C ALA A 545 -52.09 -22.01 -44.29
N GLU A 546 -51.41 -22.99 -44.89
CA GLU A 546 -51.31 -23.37 -46.32
C GLU A 546 -50.48 -22.59 -47.39
N GLU A 547 -49.98 -23.40 -48.33
CA GLU A 547 -49.02 -23.18 -49.43
C GLU A 547 -49.77 -23.15 -50.79
N PRO A 548 -49.18 -22.78 -51.96
CA PRO A 548 -48.44 -23.79 -52.76
C PRO A 548 -47.36 -23.32 -53.78
N HIS A 549 -46.45 -24.25 -54.12
CA HIS A 549 -45.83 -24.56 -55.43
C HIS A 549 -45.37 -23.48 -56.46
N ASP A 550 -44.05 -23.43 -56.71
CA ASP A 550 -43.32 -23.79 -57.96
C ASP A 550 -41.85 -23.32 -57.84
N GLY A 551 -40.80 -23.87 -58.45
CA GLY A 551 -40.66 -24.93 -59.45
C GLY A 551 -39.51 -24.60 -60.43
N LEU A 552 -38.53 -25.49 -60.64
CA LEU A 552 -37.33 -25.34 -61.51
C LEU A 552 -36.23 -24.37 -60.98
N GLY A 553 -34.92 -24.56 -61.19
CA GLY A 553 -34.14 -25.66 -61.79
C GLY A 553 -32.66 -25.24 -62.03
N ALA A 554 -31.68 -26.13 -61.82
CA ALA A 554 -30.26 -25.88 -62.14
C ALA A 554 -30.01 -26.02 -63.67
N PRO A 555 -28.98 -25.36 -64.25
CA PRO A 555 -27.59 -25.83 -64.25
C PRO A 555 -26.58 -24.66 -64.08
N GLY A 556 -25.25 -24.76 -64.21
CA GLY A 556 -24.31 -25.83 -64.59
C GLY A 556 -22.84 -25.33 -64.48
N ALA A 557 -21.87 -26.18 -64.77
CA ALA A 557 -20.43 -25.95 -64.48
C ALA A 557 -19.64 -25.17 -65.56
N THR A 558 -18.30 -25.11 -65.39
CA THR A 558 -17.22 -24.52 -66.24
C THR A 558 -17.02 -23.01 -66.12
N GLY A 559 -15.81 -22.44 -66.17
CA GLY A 559 -14.41 -22.95 -66.22
C GLY A 559 -13.44 -21.80 -65.82
N ASP A 560 -12.32 -22.07 -65.15
CA ASP A 560 -10.97 -22.28 -65.71
C ASP A 560 -10.21 -21.00 -66.15
N LYS A 561 -8.95 -20.88 -65.68
CA LYS A 561 -7.92 -19.82 -65.92
C LYS A 561 -8.24 -18.37 -65.49
N GLY A 562 -7.25 -17.60 -65.03
CA GLY A 562 -5.83 -17.93 -64.81
C GLY A 562 -5.04 -16.76 -64.22
N ALA A 563 -3.87 -17.05 -63.66
CA ALA A 563 -2.94 -16.03 -63.16
C ALA A 563 -2.17 -15.35 -64.30
N VAL A 564 -1.86 -14.05 -64.16
CA VAL A 564 -0.59 -13.41 -64.56
C VAL A 564 -0.34 -12.22 -63.62
N GLU A 565 0.89 -12.18 -63.07
CA GLU A 565 1.62 -11.06 -62.41
C GLU A 565 0.95 -10.25 -61.28
#